data_AF-A0A5B8XWV4-F1
#
_entry.id   AF-A0A5B8XWV4-F1
#
_cell.length_a   1.000
_cell.length_b   1.000
_cell.length_c   1.000
_cell.angle_alpha   90.00
_cell.angle_beta   90.00
_cell.angle_gamma   90.00
#
_symmetry.space_group_name_H-M   'P 1'
#
loop_
_entity.id
_entity.type
_entity.pdbx_description
1 polymer ?
#
loop_
_entity_poly.entity_id
_entity_poly.type
_entity_poly.pdbx_seq_one_letter_code
_entity_poly.pdbx_strand_id
1 'polypeptide(L)'
;MLKYLALVSIFLISCGEDIKKGGSNPPPTNNPFGNLNNPDPNNPDPNNPDSNNSGLCLVDPDCDAGQVCESEQCVISCTTSVDCPASQICVPRDSQAPGSVCVENNVPSTEGYDYIVIRDTTTGESCEFSDPGSDMIAISLNDLEGSVIALFEAFDFQEGNAPNGNDYSDAFQIFDGSISEFGLSCPDSFESTYVASMGCGGFMVGQFVSDGVPVAVESGTEVYALEYGANCGGTPADTFEILLCTDSTAVSGGDYTSCDVRLGGGSGLVVEIVE
;
A
#
# COMPACT_ATOMS: atom_id res chain seq x y z
N MET A 1 -33.81 28.22 -19.78
CA MET A 1 -32.71 29.21 -19.88
C MET A 1 -32.50 29.85 -18.51
N LEU A 2 -31.66 29.27 -17.66
CA LEU A 2 -31.14 29.95 -16.46
C LEU A 2 -29.64 29.62 -16.42
N LYS A 3 -28.81 30.63 -16.68
CA LYS A 3 -27.34 30.53 -16.62
C LYS A 3 -26.90 30.84 -15.20
N TYR A 4 -26.30 29.88 -14.51
CA TYR A 4 -25.55 30.14 -13.28
C TYR A 4 -24.12 30.58 -13.65
N LEU A 5 -23.77 31.80 -13.25
CA LEU A 5 -22.38 32.28 -13.21
C LEU A 5 -21.78 31.84 -11.86
N ALA A 6 -20.72 31.04 -11.88
CA ALA A 6 -19.85 30.84 -10.73
C ALA A 6 -18.70 31.85 -10.79
N LEU A 7 -18.59 32.68 -9.76
CA LEU A 7 -17.47 33.58 -9.49
C LEU A 7 -16.34 32.78 -8.85
N VAL A 8 -15.21 32.67 -9.53
CA VAL A 8 -13.97 32.13 -8.97
C VAL A 8 -13.20 33.28 -8.33
N SER A 9 -13.05 33.24 -7.00
CA SER A 9 -12.18 34.14 -6.25
C SER A 9 -10.81 33.48 -6.07
N ILE A 10 -9.81 33.99 -6.78
CA ILE A 10 -8.40 33.58 -6.64
C ILE A 10 -7.79 34.33 -5.45
N PHE A 11 -7.46 33.61 -4.38
CA PHE A 11 -6.60 34.11 -3.31
C PHE A 11 -5.14 33.83 -3.66
N LEU A 12 -4.36 34.89 -3.88
CA LEU A 12 -2.90 34.81 -3.98
C LEU A 12 -2.31 34.87 -2.57
N ILE A 13 -1.76 33.76 -2.08
CA ILE A 13 -0.93 33.74 -0.87
C ILE A 13 0.53 33.77 -1.30
N SER A 14 1.18 34.90 -1.02
CA SER A 14 2.62 35.10 -1.11
C SER A 14 3.25 34.62 0.20
N CYS A 15 4.15 33.65 0.12
CA CYS A 15 5.07 33.33 1.21
C CYS A 15 6.43 33.94 0.91
N GLY A 16 6.86 34.85 1.79
CA GLY A 16 8.15 35.52 1.76
C GLY A 16 9.25 34.64 2.35
N GLU A 17 10.43 34.78 1.76
CA GLU A 17 11.71 34.33 2.28
C GLU A 17 12.08 35.13 3.54
N ASP A 18 12.70 34.47 4.53
CA ASP A 18 13.71 35.17 5.34
C ASP A 18 14.78 34.22 5.89
N ILE A 19 16.02 34.64 5.65
CA ILE A 19 17.30 34.02 5.98
C ILE A 19 17.68 34.36 7.43
N LYS A 20 18.32 33.44 8.18
CA LYS A 20 19.44 33.80 9.08
C LYS A 20 20.37 32.65 9.48
N LYS A 21 21.66 32.95 9.34
CA LYS A 21 22.88 32.22 9.73
C LYS A 21 23.18 32.35 11.24
N GLY A 22 24.00 31.43 11.76
CA GLY A 22 24.97 31.69 12.84
C GLY A 22 25.05 30.59 13.91
N GLY A 23 26.08 29.72 13.87
CA GLY A 23 27.21 29.76 14.82
C GLY A 23 27.02 28.70 15.92
N SER A 24 28.01 28.07 16.57
CA SER A 24 29.48 28.05 16.55
C SER A 24 29.90 26.84 17.39
N ASN A 25 30.88 26.05 16.94
CA ASN A 25 31.45 24.90 17.67
C ASN A 25 32.20 25.34 18.95
N PRO A 26 32.03 24.64 20.09
CA PRO A 26 33.01 24.63 21.17
C PRO A 26 34.08 23.53 20.97
N PRO A 27 35.31 23.74 21.50
CA PRO A 27 36.47 22.86 21.31
C PRO A 27 36.43 21.60 22.22
N PRO A 28 37.24 20.56 21.90
CA PRO A 28 37.27 19.31 22.67
C PRO A 28 38.04 19.48 23.97
N THR A 29 37.49 18.94 25.07
CA THR A 29 38.17 18.85 26.36
C THR A 29 38.86 17.50 26.50
N ASN A 30 40.19 17.53 26.56
CA ASN A 30 41.04 16.40 26.91
C ASN A 30 40.97 16.16 28.43
N ASN A 31 40.67 14.93 28.84
CA ASN A 31 40.84 14.47 30.22
C ASN A 31 41.79 13.26 30.26
N PRO A 32 43.00 13.38 30.84
CA PRO A 32 43.87 12.26 31.17
C PRO A 32 43.62 11.76 32.60
N PHE A 33 44.04 10.53 32.93
CA PHE A 33 43.82 9.75 34.16
C PHE A 33 42.47 8.99 34.17
N GLY A 34 42.34 7.66 34.26
CA GLY A 34 43.28 6.57 34.55
C GLY A 34 42.58 5.60 35.51
N ASN A 35 42.25 4.37 35.09
CA ASN A 35 42.21 3.23 36.00
C ASN A 35 42.26 1.89 35.23
N LEU A 36 43.26 1.08 35.56
CA LEU A 36 43.45 -0.29 35.11
C LEU A 36 42.69 -1.23 36.05
N ASN A 37 41.51 -1.67 35.66
CA ASN A 37 40.91 -2.90 36.18
C ASN A 37 40.73 -3.84 35.00
N ASN A 38 41.63 -4.82 34.91
CA ASN A 38 41.67 -5.87 33.91
C ASN A 38 40.69 -6.99 34.33
N PRO A 39 39.56 -7.21 33.66
CA PRO A 39 38.69 -8.34 33.93
C PRO A 39 39.30 -9.60 33.34
N ASP A 40 39.29 -10.68 34.10
CA ASP A 40 39.69 -12.03 33.68
C ASP A 40 38.73 -12.51 32.57
N PRO A 41 39.20 -12.78 31.33
CA PRO A 41 38.34 -13.16 30.21
C PRO A 41 37.77 -14.59 30.31
N ASN A 42 38.05 -15.36 31.37
CA ASN A 42 37.67 -16.77 31.46
C ASN A 42 36.80 -17.14 32.68
N ASN A 43 36.17 -16.17 33.36
CA ASN A 43 35.23 -16.45 34.43
C ASN A 43 33.82 -15.97 34.06
N PRO A 44 32.95 -16.82 33.46
CA PRO A 44 31.56 -16.47 33.24
C PRO A 44 30.87 -16.40 34.60
N ASP A 45 30.63 -15.19 35.08
CA ASP A 45 29.79 -14.94 36.25
C ASP A 45 28.32 -15.17 35.87
N PRO A 46 27.64 -16.19 36.41
CA PRO A 46 26.23 -16.45 36.12
C PRO A 46 25.27 -15.41 36.70
N ASN A 47 25.77 -14.38 37.40
CA ASN A 47 24.96 -13.33 38.03
C ASN A 47 25.38 -11.90 37.63
N ASN A 48 26.11 -11.71 36.53
CA ASN A 48 26.42 -10.37 36.03
C ASN A 48 25.39 -9.92 34.97
N PRO A 49 24.41 -9.04 35.32
CA PRO A 49 23.48 -8.48 34.34
C PRO A 49 24.14 -7.49 33.36
N ASP A 50 25.44 -7.16 33.52
CA ASP A 50 26.18 -6.27 32.61
C ASP A 50 26.87 -7.02 31.45
N SER A 51 26.40 -8.22 31.09
CA SER A 51 26.75 -8.78 29.77
C SER A 51 26.00 -7.99 28.70
N ASN A 52 26.62 -6.88 28.28
CA ASN A 52 26.30 -6.11 27.07
C ASN A 52 26.39 -7.01 25.82
N ASN A 53 25.47 -7.95 25.70
CA ASN A 53 25.46 -8.97 24.67
C ASN A 53 24.74 -8.43 23.44
N SER A 54 25.45 -7.55 22.73
CA SER A 54 25.44 -7.46 21.25
C SER A 54 24.10 -7.51 20.50
N GLY A 55 23.00 -7.04 21.09
CA GLY A 55 21.68 -7.06 20.45
C GLY A 55 21.17 -8.45 20.06
N LEU A 56 21.79 -9.52 20.57
CA LEU A 56 21.45 -10.92 20.24
C LEU A 56 20.66 -11.56 21.38
N CYS A 57 19.66 -12.37 21.05
CA CYS A 57 18.77 -13.04 22.00
C CYS A 57 18.38 -14.44 21.52
N LEU A 58 17.84 -15.26 22.42
CA LEU A 58 17.21 -16.55 22.08
C LEU A 58 15.72 -16.57 22.44
N VAL A 59 15.32 -15.80 23.45
CA VAL A 59 13.94 -15.66 23.93
C VAL A 59 13.65 -14.23 24.41
N ASP A 60 12.38 -13.83 24.46
CA ASP A 60 11.98 -12.47 24.85
C ASP A 60 12.58 -11.98 26.20
N PRO A 61 12.69 -12.81 27.27
CA PRO A 61 13.33 -12.40 28.52
C PRO A 61 14.82 -12.10 28.44
N ASP A 62 15.48 -12.43 27.32
CA ASP A 62 16.88 -12.05 27.08
C ASP A 62 17.02 -10.57 26.68
N CYS A 63 15.90 -9.92 26.32
CA CYS A 63 15.87 -8.54 25.87
C CYS A 63 15.47 -7.56 26.98
N ASP A 64 15.82 -6.28 26.78
CA ASP A 64 15.44 -5.21 27.70
C ASP A 64 13.92 -4.99 27.73
N ALA A 65 13.43 -4.34 28.79
CA ALA A 65 12.02 -4.02 28.91
C ALA A 65 11.52 -3.19 27.70
N GLY A 66 10.44 -3.64 27.07
CA GLY A 66 9.90 -3.03 25.85
C GLY A 66 10.47 -3.60 24.55
N GLN A 67 11.35 -4.60 24.63
CA GLN A 67 11.85 -5.35 23.48
C GLN A 67 11.41 -6.82 23.54
N VAL A 68 11.41 -7.47 22.39
CA VAL A 68 11.15 -8.91 22.22
C VAL A 68 12.23 -9.52 21.33
N CYS A 69 12.41 -10.83 21.43
CA CYS A 69 13.40 -11.52 20.63
C CYS A 69 12.81 -11.98 19.30
N GLU A 70 13.28 -11.42 18.19
CA GLU A 70 12.85 -11.77 16.85
C GLU A 70 14.09 -12.05 15.99
N SER A 71 14.16 -13.24 15.36
CA SER A 71 15.30 -13.65 14.53
C SER A 71 16.67 -13.49 15.21
N GLU A 72 16.75 -13.91 16.47
CA GLU A 72 17.93 -13.79 17.34
C GLU A 72 18.36 -12.34 17.63
N GLN A 73 17.48 -11.35 17.39
CA GLN A 73 17.74 -9.94 17.69
C GLN A 73 16.67 -9.33 18.61
N CYS A 74 17.10 -8.48 19.53
CA CYS A 74 16.18 -7.72 20.37
C CYS A 74 15.62 -6.53 19.59
N VAL A 75 14.34 -6.61 19.24
CA VAL A 75 13.60 -5.57 18.50
C VAL A 75 12.57 -4.91 19.40
N ILE A 76 12.24 -3.65 19.12
CA ILE A 76 11.25 -2.88 19.89
C ILE A 76 9.87 -3.52 19.72
N SER A 77 9.21 -3.84 20.82
CA SER A 77 7.82 -4.29 20.82
C SER A 77 6.86 -3.10 20.77
N CYS A 78 5.69 -3.29 20.19
CA CYS A 78 4.68 -2.24 20.04
C CYS A 78 3.26 -2.79 20.19
N THR A 79 2.32 -1.89 20.49
CA THR A 79 0.88 -2.18 20.40
C THR A 79 0.26 -1.46 19.21
N THR A 80 0.77 -0.29 18.87
CA THR A 80 0.37 0.57 17.74
C THR A 80 1.60 1.22 17.09
N SER A 81 1.47 1.71 15.86
CA SER A 81 2.58 2.40 15.16
C SER A 81 3.06 3.68 15.86
N VAL A 82 2.27 4.26 16.76
CA VAL A 82 2.67 5.42 17.59
C VAL A 82 3.71 5.04 18.64
N ASP A 83 3.79 3.76 19.03
CA ASP A 83 4.77 3.27 19.98
C ASP A 83 6.17 3.14 19.34
N CYS A 84 6.24 3.18 18.01
CA CYS A 84 7.46 2.98 17.25
C CYS A 84 8.23 4.29 17.02
N PRO A 85 9.57 4.22 16.88
CA PRO A 85 10.37 5.33 16.38
C PRO A 85 9.81 5.91 15.07
N ALA A 86 10.13 7.17 14.79
CA ALA A 86 9.76 7.79 13.51
C ALA A 86 10.27 6.93 12.34
N SER A 87 9.44 6.80 11.29
CA SER A 87 9.71 5.97 10.11
C SER A 87 9.69 4.46 10.36
N GLN A 88 9.01 4.00 11.42
CA GLN A 88 8.74 2.59 11.68
C GLN A 88 7.24 2.35 11.85
N ILE A 89 6.79 1.14 11.56
CA ILE A 89 5.39 0.71 11.73
C ILE A 89 5.31 -0.50 12.64
N CYS A 90 4.16 -0.64 13.32
CA CYS A 90 3.92 -1.75 14.22
C CYS A 90 3.28 -2.93 13.48
N VAL A 91 4.03 -4.02 13.29
CA VAL A 91 3.57 -5.21 12.56
C VAL A 91 3.56 -6.44 13.46
N PRO A 92 2.65 -7.41 13.24
CA PRO A 92 2.69 -8.70 13.95
C PRO A 92 4.04 -9.40 13.78
N ARG A 93 4.44 -10.22 14.76
CA ARG A 93 5.70 -10.99 14.71
C ARG A 93 5.66 -12.12 13.67
N ASP A 94 6.73 -12.24 12.88
CA ASP A 94 6.90 -13.30 11.87
C ASP A 94 7.01 -14.70 12.48
N SER A 95 7.64 -14.80 13.66
CA SER A 95 7.78 -16.04 14.43
C SER A 95 6.46 -16.68 14.90
N GLN A 96 5.30 -16.06 14.63
CA GLN A 96 3.97 -16.41 15.15
C GLN A 96 3.86 -16.37 16.68
N ALA A 97 4.88 -15.85 17.35
CA ALA A 97 4.81 -15.55 18.77
C ALA A 97 3.81 -14.40 19.01
N PRO A 98 3.13 -14.37 20.17
CA PRO A 98 2.22 -13.28 20.49
C PRO A 98 2.95 -11.92 20.53
N GLY A 99 2.26 -10.89 20.06
CA GLY A 99 2.73 -9.50 20.06
C GLY A 99 3.09 -8.96 18.68
N SER A 100 3.59 -7.72 18.66
CA SER A 100 3.98 -6.99 17.47
C SER A 100 5.34 -6.31 17.69
N VAL A 101 6.05 -6.03 16.59
CA VAL A 101 7.38 -5.41 16.58
C VAL A 101 7.40 -4.18 15.69
N CYS A 102 8.24 -3.22 16.04
CA CYS A 102 8.54 -2.09 15.18
C CYS A 102 9.55 -2.53 14.12
N VAL A 103 9.12 -2.46 12.86
CA VAL A 103 10.00 -2.66 11.71
C VAL A 103 10.24 -1.32 11.06
N GLU A 104 11.41 -1.14 10.44
CA GLU A 104 11.60 -0.05 9.49
C GLU A 104 10.42 -0.05 8.53
N ASN A 105 9.82 1.12 8.33
CA ASN A 105 8.82 1.31 7.31
C ASN A 105 9.54 1.24 5.97
N ASN A 106 9.93 0.03 5.57
CA ASN A 106 10.42 -0.32 4.24
C ASN A 106 9.25 -0.34 3.25
N VAL A 107 8.26 0.54 3.45
CA VAL A 107 7.54 1.14 2.34
C VAL A 107 8.62 1.66 1.40
N PRO A 108 8.75 1.12 0.17
CA PRO A 108 9.82 1.45 -0.75
C PRO A 108 9.82 2.94 -1.05
N SER A 109 10.58 3.70 -0.27
CA SER A 109 10.89 5.10 -0.47
C SER A 109 9.68 6.06 -0.54
N THR A 110 9.99 7.35 -0.44
CA THR A 110 9.10 8.46 -0.79
C THR A 110 8.80 8.56 -2.30
N GLU A 111 9.21 7.57 -3.10
CA GLU A 111 8.87 7.46 -4.51
C GLU A 111 7.61 6.58 -4.55
N GLY A 112 6.47 7.16 -4.96
CA GLY A 112 5.20 6.43 -4.97
C GLY A 112 5.26 5.16 -5.83
N TYR A 113 4.22 4.33 -5.70
CA TYR A 113 4.12 3.10 -6.48
C TYR A 113 3.58 3.39 -7.86
N ASP A 114 4.30 2.98 -8.91
CA ASP A 114 3.86 3.21 -10.29
C ASP A 114 2.75 2.25 -10.72
N TYR A 115 2.70 1.06 -10.12
CA TYR A 115 1.82 -0.04 -10.55
C TYR A 115 1.03 -0.65 -9.40
N ILE A 116 -0.18 -1.09 -9.71
CA ILE A 116 -1.03 -1.92 -8.86
C ILE A 116 -1.49 -3.18 -9.60
N VAL A 117 -1.77 -4.23 -8.84
CA VAL A 117 -2.53 -5.41 -9.27
C VAL A 117 -3.90 -5.36 -8.62
N ILE A 118 -4.94 -5.55 -9.41
CA ILE A 118 -6.28 -5.86 -8.91
C ILE A 118 -6.53 -7.32 -9.23
N ARG A 119 -6.76 -8.12 -8.18
CA ARG A 119 -6.93 -9.57 -8.30
C ARG A 119 -8.31 -9.96 -7.86
N ASP A 120 -8.98 -10.77 -8.67
CA ASP A 120 -10.20 -11.44 -8.26
C ASP A 120 -9.87 -12.47 -7.15
N THR A 121 -10.59 -12.35 -6.05
CA THR A 121 -10.52 -13.24 -4.88
C THR A 121 -11.82 -14.01 -4.67
N THR A 122 -12.71 -13.98 -5.67
CA THR A 122 -14.00 -14.64 -5.63
C THR A 122 -13.80 -16.15 -5.52
N THR A 123 -14.61 -16.78 -4.67
CA THR A 123 -14.56 -18.23 -4.45
C THR A 123 -15.95 -18.83 -4.30
N GLY A 124 -16.04 -20.15 -4.42
CA GLY A 124 -17.28 -20.89 -4.16
C GLY A 124 -18.31 -20.74 -5.27
N GLU A 125 -19.59 -20.68 -4.90
CA GLU A 125 -20.70 -20.70 -5.87
C GLU A 125 -20.64 -19.52 -6.85
N SER A 126 -20.20 -18.33 -6.40
CA SER A 126 -20.00 -17.16 -7.28
C SER A 126 -19.04 -17.42 -8.44
N CYS A 127 -18.16 -18.43 -8.34
CA CYS A 127 -17.25 -18.82 -9.41
C CYS A 127 -17.75 -19.91 -10.36
N GLU A 128 -18.92 -20.49 -10.10
CA GLU A 128 -19.46 -21.61 -10.88
C GLU A 128 -20.62 -21.18 -11.80
N PHE A 129 -21.08 -19.93 -11.70
CA PHE A 129 -22.22 -19.42 -12.45
C PHE A 129 -21.84 -18.82 -13.80
N SER A 130 -22.85 -18.31 -14.51
CA SER A 130 -22.70 -17.66 -15.81
C SER A 130 -21.93 -16.34 -15.77
N ASP A 131 -21.61 -15.85 -14.57
CA ASP A 131 -21.00 -14.54 -14.34
C ASP A 131 -19.92 -14.68 -13.24
N PRO A 132 -18.77 -15.32 -13.57
CA PRO A 132 -17.78 -15.66 -12.56
C PRO A 132 -16.77 -14.53 -12.32
N GLY A 133 -16.65 -14.09 -11.08
CA GLY A 133 -15.57 -13.21 -10.64
C GLY A 133 -15.86 -11.73 -10.90
N SER A 134 -14.92 -10.87 -10.50
CA SER A 134 -15.18 -9.43 -10.36
C SER A 134 -15.31 -8.69 -11.69
N ASP A 135 -16.35 -7.85 -11.77
CA ASP A 135 -16.72 -7.05 -12.94
C ASP A 135 -16.40 -5.57 -12.73
N MET A 136 -15.23 -5.14 -13.18
CA MET A 136 -14.72 -3.80 -12.93
C MET A 136 -15.29 -2.79 -13.93
N ILE A 137 -15.77 -1.65 -13.42
CA ILE A 137 -16.30 -0.54 -14.25
C ILE A 137 -15.33 0.64 -14.25
N ALA A 138 -14.84 1.03 -13.08
CA ALA A 138 -14.06 2.25 -12.92
C ALA A 138 -13.01 2.07 -11.82
N ILE A 139 -11.80 2.52 -12.11
CA ILE A 139 -10.70 2.55 -11.14
C ILE A 139 -10.03 3.92 -11.26
N SER A 140 -9.91 4.64 -10.16
CA SER A 140 -9.31 5.98 -10.13
C SER A 140 -8.43 6.18 -8.89
N LEU A 141 -7.51 7.12 -9.02
CA LEU A 141 -6.74 7.64 -7.90
C LEU A 141 -7.31 8.99 -7.52
N ASN A 142 -7.64 9.15 -6.25
CA ASN A 142 -8.21 10.37 -5.70
C ASN A 142 -7.28 11.00 -4.67
N ASP A 143 -7.40 12.31 -4.44
CA ASP A 143 -6.85 12.94 -3.24
C ASP A 143 -7.78 12.72 -2.02
N LEU A 144 -7.32 13.09 -0.82
CA LEU A 144 -8.12 12.99 0.42
C LEU A 144 -9.36 13.91 0.44
N GLU A 145 -9.51 14.82 -0.52
CA GLU A 145 -10.71 15.64 -0.69
C GLU A 145 -11.74 14.95 -1.60
N GLY A 146 -11.41 13.77 -2.15
CA GLY A 146 -12.23 12.99 -3.07
C GLY A 146 -12.16 13.46 -4.52
N SER A 147 -11.20 14.32 -4.87
CA SER A 147 -10.99 14.75 -6.25
C SER A 147 -10.21 13.69 -7.02
N VAL A 148 -10.69 13.31 -8.20
CA VAL A 148 -9.97 12.41 -9.11
C VAL A 148 -8.71 13.11 -9.62
N ILE A 149 -7.54 12.53 -9.35
CA ILE A 149 -6.24 13.03 -9.78
C ILE A 149 -5.62 12.21 -10.91
N ALA A 150 -6.01 10.95 -11.06
CA ALA A 150 -5.59 10.09 -12.17
C ALA A 150 -6.56 8.93 -12.38
N LEU A 151 -6.51 8.32 -13.57
CA LEU A 151 -7.37 7.21 -13.97
C LEU A 151 -6.53 5.99 -14.27
N PHE A 152 -7.07 4.82 -13.99
CA PHE A 152 -6.37 3.56 -14.20
C PHE A 152 -6.23 3.24 -15.70
N GLU A 153 -5.01 2.90 -16.09
CA GLU A 153 -4.64 2.38 -17.40
C GLU A 153 -4.13 0.95 -17.20
N ALA A 154 -4.87 -0.03 -17.73
CA ALA A 154 -4.47 -1.43 -17.72
C ALA A 154 -3.33 -1.65 -18.72
N PHE A 155 -2.27 -2.36 -18.31
CA PHE A 155 -1.17 -2.75 -19.19
C PHE A 155 -1.03 -4.26 -19.34
N ASP A 156 -1.51 -5.05 -18.36
CA ASP A 156 -1.66 -6.50 -18.50
C ASP A 156 -2.99 -6.97 -17.89
N PHE A 157 -3.48 -8.10 -18.42
CA PHE A 157 -4.74 -8.70 -18.01
C PHE A 157 -4.64 -10.20 -18.18
N GLN A 158 -4.88 -10.94 -17.09
CA GLN A 158 -4.99 -12.38 -17.12
C GLN A 158 -6.39 -12.79 -16.67
N GLU A 159 -7.13 -13.37 -17.62
CA GLU A 159 -8.42 -13.96 -17.34
C GLU A 159 -8.28 -15.15 -16.37
N GLY A 160 -9.16 -15.17 -15.38
CA GLY A 160 -9.35 -16.28 -14.47
C GLY A 160 -10.10 -17.44 -15.12
N ASN A 161 -10.50 -18.40 -14.29
CA ASN A 161 -11.38 -19.47 -14.74
C ASN A 161 -12.79 -18.93 -14.94
N ALA A 162 -13.32 -19.10 -16.15
CA ALA A 162 -14.71 -18.80 -16.47
C ALA A 162 -15.37 -20.05 -17.07
N PRO A 163 -15.97 -20.94 -16.24
CA PRO A 163 -16.48 -22.23 -16.69
C PRO A 163 -17.58 -22.13 -17.78
N ASN A 164 -18.21 -20.95 -17.91
CA ASN A 164 -19.21 -20.67 -18.94
C ASN A 164 -18.73 -19.67 -20.02
N GLY A 165 -17.43 -19.38 -20.04
CA GLY A 165 -16.84 -18.27 -20.80
C GLY A 165 -16.89 -16.97 -19.98
N ASN A 166 -15.87 -16.13 -20.13
CA ASN A 166 -15.93 -14.75 -19.69
C ASN A 166 -16.48 -13.93 -20.88
N ASP A 167 -17.57 -13.22 -20.64
CA ASP A 167 -18.26 -12.51 -21.70
C ASP A 167 -17.56 -11.17 -22.06
N TYR A 168 -16.63 -10.67 -21.23
CA TYR A 168 -16.13 -9.29 -21.30
C TYR A 168 -14.63 -9.13 -20.96
N SER A 169 -13.77 -9.65 -21.85
CA SER A 169 -12.31 -9.74 -21.61
C SER A 169 -11.47 -8.53 -22.03
N ASP A 170 -12.05 -7.44 -22.55
CA ASP A 170 -11.25 -6.33 -23.12
C ASP A 170 -11.00 -5.20 -22.11
N ALA A 171 -10.29 -5.54 -21.03
CA ALA A 171 -9.91 -4.59 -19.98
C ALA A 171 -9.14 -3.37 -20.54
N PHE A 172 -8.40 -3.54 -21.64
CA PHE A 172 -7.60 -2.48 -22.26
C PHE A 172 -8.44 -1.42 -22.96
N GLN A 173 -9.62 -1.76 -23.47
CA GLN A 173 -10.54 -0.77 -24.04
C GLN A 173 -11.26 0.06 -22.98
N ILE A 174 -11.46 -0.52 -21.79
CA ILE A 174 -12.22 0.11 -20.71
C ILE A 174 -11.31 0.94 -19.80
N PHE A 175 -10.11 0.42 -19.52
CA PHE A 175 -9.11 1.06 -18.68
C PHE A 175 -7.93 1.52 -19.53
N ASP A 176 -8.15 2.59 -20.29
CA ASP A 176 -7.15 3.23 -21.15
C ASP A 176 -6.60 4.54 -20.55
N GLY A 177 -6.85 4.78 -19.26
CA GLY A 177 -6.48 6.03 -18.59
C GLY A 177 -7.38 7.22 -18.92
N SER A 178 -8.51 7.01 -19.61
CA SER A 178 -9.51 8.04 -19.88
C SER A 178 -10.80 7.85 -19.06
N ILE A 179 -11.55 8.94 -18.87
CA ILE A 179 -12.81 8.88 -18.12
C ILE A 179 -13.90 8.31 -19.04
N SER A 180 -14.59 7.26 -18.56
CA SER A 180 -15.74 6.72 -19.28
C SER A 180 -16.85 7.79 -19.41
N GLU A 181 -17.80 7.57 -20.31
CA GLU A 181 -18.95 8.48 -20.44
C GLU A 181 -19.85 8.50 -19.19
N PHE A 182 -19.73 7.49 -18.33
CA PHE A 182 -20.43 7.37 -17.04
C PHE A 182 -19.60 7.91 -15.86
N GLY A 183 -18.36 8.31 -16.08
CA GLY A 183 -17.43 8.70 -15.02
C GLY A 183 -17.22 7.57 -14.02
N LEU A 184 -17.42 7.87 -12.74
CA LEU A 184 -17.34 6.92 -11.63
C LEU A 184 -18.74 6.41 -11.20
N SER A 185 -19.68 6.32 -12.12
CA SER A 185 -21.05 5.86 -11.86
C SER A 185 -21.35 4.55 -12.57
N CYS A 186 -22.28 3.77 -12.01
CA CYS A 186 -22.80 2.57 -12.65
C CYS A 186 -23.43 2.89 -14.03
N PRO A 187 -23.11 2.13 -15.09
CA PRO A 187 -23.83 2.23 -16.34
C PRO A 187 -25.25 1.66 -16.20
N ASP A 188 -26.17 2.16 -17.03
CA ASP A 188 -27.58 1.73 -17.02
C ASP A 188 -27.76 0.26 -17.46
N SER A 189 -26.77 -0.29 -18.16
CA SER A 189 -26.73 -1.67 -18.66
C SER A 189 -25.34 -2.30 -18.48
N PHE A 190 -25.32 -3.61 -18.30
CA PHE A 190 -24.11 -4.43 -18.28
C PHE A 190 -23.70 -4.73 -19.73
N GLU A 191 -22.64 -4.08 -20.21
CA GLU A 191 -22.17 -4.19 -21.59
C GLU A 191 -20.65 -4.22 -21.67
N SER A 192 -20.13 -4.94 -22.68
CA SER A 192 -18.70 -5.16 -22.95
C SER A 192 -17.88 -3.89 -23.12
N THR A 193 -18.53 -2.78 -23.39
CA THR A 193 -17.89 -1.49 -23.65
C THR A 193 -17.52 -0.77 -22.35
N TYR A 194 -18.10 -1.18 -21.21
CA TYR A 194 -18.02 -0.45 -19.95
C TYR A 194 -17.64 -1.32 -18.75
N VAL A 195 -17.65 -2.65 -18.91
CA VAL A 195 -17.40 -3.60 -17.84
C VAL A 195 -16.33 -4.59 -18.28
N ALA A 196 -15.26 -4.71 -17.49
CA ALA A 196 -14.22 -5.70 -17.69
C ALA A 196 -14.37 -6.77 -16.60
N SER A 197 -14.68 -7.99 -17.02
CA SER A 197 -14.81 -9.11 -16.09
C SER A 197 -13.45 -9.80 -15.99
N MET A 198 -12.97 -10.05 -14.77
CA MET A 198 -11.67 -10.72 -14.57
C MET A 198 -11.78 -12.25 -14.66
N GLY A 199 -12.96 -12.85 -14.50
CA GLY A 199 -13.05 -14.28 -14.26
C GLY A 199 -12.55 -14.66 -12.86
N CYS A 200 -12.80 -15.89 -12.44
CA CYS A 200 -12.41 -16.32 -11.09
C CYS A 200 -10.91 -16.58 -10.93
N GLY A 201 -10.30 -15.84 -10.02
CA GLY A 201 -8.85 -15.83 -9.82
C GLY A 201 -8.08 -15.13 -10.94
N GLY A 202 -8.77 -14.37 -11.80
CA GLY A 202 -8.13 -13.49 -12.77
C GLY A 202 -7.54 -12.25 -12.10
N PHE A 203 -6.81 -11.47 -12.88
CA PHE A 203 -6.28 -10.19 -12.42
C PHE A 203 -6.06 -9.22 -13.57
N MET A 204 -5.97 -7.95 -13.21
CA MET A 204 -5.47 -6.88 -14.08
C MET A 204 -4.32 -6.17 -13.40
N VAL A 205 -3.37 -5.70 -14.21
CA VAL A 205 -2.23 -4.92 -13.76
C VAL A 205 -2.25 -3.61 -14.53
N GLY A 206 -2.03 -2.51 -13.82
CA GLY A 206 -2.12 -1.20 -14.40
C GLY A 206 -1.38 -0.15 -13.59
N GLN A 207 -1.39 1.04 -14.13
CA GLN A 207 -0.85 2.25 -13.53
C GLN A 207 -1.94 3.33 -13.52
N PHE A 208 -1.74 4.40 -12.76
CA PHE A 208 -2.60 5.57 -12.87
C PHE A 208 -1.98 6.60 -13.80
N VAL A 209 -2.78 7.20 -14.67
CA VAL A 209 -2.34 8.23 -15.61
C VAL A 209 -3.22 9.47 -15.55
N SER A 210 -2.62 10.63 -15.74
CA SER A 210 -3.30 11.91 -15.96
C SER A 210 -2.70 12.58 -17.17
N ASP A 211 -3.53 12.84 -18.19
CA ASP A 211 -3.10 13.42 -19.48
C ASP A 211 -1.93 12.64 -20.13
N GLY A 212 -1.94 11.31 -19.99
CA GLY A 212 -0.91 10.40 -20.51
C GLY A 212 0.41 10.41 -19.73
N VAL A 213 0.45 11.05 -18.57
CA VAL A 213 1.60 11.03 -17.65
C VAL A 213 1.28 10.10 -16.48
N PRO A 214 2.14 9.10 -16.18
CA PRO A 214 1.97 8.26 -14.99
C PRO A 214 1.95 9.10 -13.71
N VAL A 215 1.04 8.74 -12.81
CA VAL A 215 0.87 9.34 -11.48
C VAL A 215 1.06 8.22 -10.47
N ALA A 216 2.06 8.38 -9.62
CA ALA A 216 2.39 7.39 -8.61
C ALA A 216 1.34 7.36 -7.50
N VAL A 217 1.11 6.18 -6.93
CA VAL A 217 0.28 5.98 -5.74
C VAL A 217 1.14 6.34 -4.51
N GLU A 218 0.78 7.42 -3.82
CA GLU A 218 1.55 7.99 -2.71
C GLU A 218 0.69 8.08 -1.44
N SER A 219 1.36 8.22 -0.28
CA SER A 219 0.68 8.50 0.99
C SER A 219 -0.22 9.73 0.85
N GLY A 220 -1.46 9.63 1.33
CA GLY A 220 -2.45 10.70 1.20
C GLY A 220 -3.19 10.71 -0.15
N THR A 221 -3.19 9.58 -0.85
CA THR A 221 -4.11 9.32 -1.97
C THR A 221 -5.07 8.19 -1.60
N GLU A 222 -6.17 8.10 -2.34
CA GLU A 222 -7.16 7.03 -2.22
C GLU A 222 -7.29 6.29 -3.55
N VAL A 223 -7.20 4.96 -3.52
CA VAL A 223 -7.58 4.14 -4.68
C VAL A 223 -9.06 3.85 -4.59
N TYR A 224 -9.80 4.31 -5.59
CA TYR A 224 -11.23 4.07 -5.77
C TYR A 224 -11.41 2.99 -6.83
N ALA A 225 -12.08 1.89 -6.49
CA ALA A 225 -12.38 0.80 -7.41
C ALA A 225 -13.87 0.45 -7.32
N LEU A 226 -14.56 0.49 -8.47
CA LEU A 226 -15.99 0.24 -8.60
C LEU A 226 -16.23 -1.04 -9.39
N GLU A 227 -16.82 -2.02 -8.71
CA GLU A 227 -17.32 -3.27 -9.26
C GLU A 227 -18.84 -3.17 -9.54
N TYR A 228 -19.30 -3.82 -10.61
CA TYR A 228 -20.68 -3.74 -11.09
C TYR A 228 -21.67 -4.37 -10.12
N GLY A 229 -21.52 -5.65 -9.80
CA GLY A 229 -22.31 -6.49 -8.88
C GLY A 229 -23.42 -5.80 -8.07
N ALA A 230 -23.31 -5.81 -6.74
CA ALA A 230 -24.39 -5.30 -5.89
C ALA A 230 -24.58 -3.77 -6.02
N ASN A 231 -23.58 -3.04 -6.49
CA ASN A 231 -23.61 -1.58 -6.61
C ASN A 231 -24.46 -1.08 -7.77
N CYS A 232 -24.48 -1.84 -8.87
CA CYS A 232 -25.09 -1.47 -10.14
C CYS A 232 -26.30 -2.34 -10.48
N GLY A 233 -26.81 -3.09 -9.50
CA GLY A 233 -28.02 -3.92 -9.65
C GLY A 233 -27.78 -5.31 -10.23
N GLY A 234 -26.52 -5.76 -10.24
CA GLY A 234 -26.08 -7.12 -10.58
C GLY A 234 -26.29 -8.16 -9.47
N THR A 235 -25.60 -9.30 -9.59
CA THR A 235 -25.75 -10.46 -8.70
C THR A 235 -24.89 -10.32 -7.41
N PRO A 236 -24.88 -11.29 -6.46
CA PRO A 236 -24.10 -11.18 -5.24
C PRO A 236 -22.65 -10.81 -5.51
N ALA A 237 -22.15 -9.86 -4.73
CA ALA A 237 -20.92 -9.17 -5.08
C ALA A 237 -19.69 -10.10 -5.05
N ASP A 238 -19.01 -10.14 -6.18
CA ASP A 238 -17.68 -10.68 -6.33
C ASP A 238 -16.70 -9.92 -5.43
N THR A 239 -15.59 -10.56 -5.12
CA THR A 239 -14.60 -9.99 -4.22
C THR A 239 -13.28 -9.84 -4.93
N PHE A 240 -12.64 -8.69 -4.78
CA PHE A 240 -11.29 -8.43 -5.29
C PHE A 240 -10.38 -7.86 -4.21
N GLU A 241 -9.08 -7.92 -4.44
CA GLU A 241 -8.06 -7.23 -3.66
C GLU A 241 -7.23 -6.29 -4.55
N ILE A 242 -6.72 -5.22 -3.94
CA ILE A 242 -5.81 -4.26 -4.58
C ILE A 242 -4.44 -4.39 -3.91
N LEU A 243 -3.42 -4.65 -4.71
CA LEU A 243 -2.04 -4.88 -4.28
C LEU A 243 -1.13 -3.84 -4.93
N LEU A 244 -0.26 -3.22 -4.15
CA LEU A 244 0.82 -2.36 -4.64
C LEU A 244 2.02 -3.20 -5.05
N CYS A 245 2.69 -2.79 -6.12
CA CYS A 245 3.89 -3.43 -6.61
C CYS A 245 5.15 -2.67 -6.19
N THR A 246 6.05 -3.33 -5.46
CA THR A 246 7.27 -2.70 -4.92
C THR A 246 8.44 -2.63 -5.91
N ASP A 247 8.37 -3.35 -7.03
CA ASP A 247 9.39 -3.34 -8.09
C ASP A 247 8.77 -3.05 -9.47
N SER A 248 8.65 -1.76 -9.80
CA SER A 248 8.13 -1.29 -11.10
C SER A 248 8.90 -1.84 -12.31
N THR A 249 10.21 -2.12 -12.16
CA THR A 249 11.03 -2.65 -13.26
C THR A 249 10.68 -4.10 -13.55
N ALA A 250 10.49 -4.91 -12.52
CA ALA A 250 10.02 -6.29 -12.67
C ALA A 250 8.61 -6.35 -13.28
N VAL A 251 7.70 -5.50 -12.79
CA VAL A 251 6.29 -5.45 -13.23
C VAL A 251 6.17 -5.11 -14.71
N SER A 252 6.88 -4.08 -15.17
CA SER A 252 6.93 -3.75 -16.61
C SER A 252 7.55 -4.86 -17.49
N GLY A 253 8.27 -5.80 -16.88
CA GLY A 253 8.78 -7.01 -17.51
C GLY A 253 7.85 -8.22 -17.43
N GLY A 254 6.66 -8.08 -16.83
CA GLY A 254 5.67 -9.14 -16.63
C GLY A 254 5.87 -10.00 -15.38
N ASP A 255 6.70 -9.55 -14.43
CA ASP A 255 6.89 -10.21 -13.14
C ASP A 255 6.15 -9.45 -12.03
N TYR A 256 5.06 -10.07 -11.54
CA TYR A 256 4.15 -9.48 -10.54
C TYR A 256 4.42 -9.99 -9.11
N THR A 257 5.55 -10.65 -8.88
CA THR A 257 5.88 -11.21 -7.55
C THR A 257 6.08 -10.13 -6.49
N SER A 258 6.44 -8.91 -6.89
CA SER A 258 6.58 -7.75 -6.00
C SER A 258 5.24 -7.08 -5.65
N CYS A 259 4.13 -7.54 -6.22
CA CYS A 259 2.78 -7.03 -5.98
C CYS A 259 2.11 -7.79 -4.83
N ASP A 260 2.61 -7.57 -3.62
CA ASP A 260 2.22 -8.29 -2.41
C ASP A 260 1.79 -7.38 -1.26
N VAL A 261 1.98 -6.07 -1.40
CA VAL A 261 1.54 -5.07 -0.41
C VAL A 261 0.06 -4.80 -0.61
N ARG A 262 -0.78 -5.44 0.21
CA ARG A 262 -2.23 -5.24 0.14
C ARG A 262 -2.61 -3.84 0.60
N LEU A 263 -3.23 -3.07 -0.30
CA LEU A 263 -3.92 -1.84 0.05
C LEU A 263 -5.26 -2.16 0.70
N GLY A 264 -6.12 -2.83 -0.06
CA GLY A 264 -7.52 -3.00 0.32
C GLY A 264 -8.18 -4.11 -0.47
N GLY A 265 -9.50 -4.16 -0.40
CA GLY A 265 -10.29 -5.13 -1.14
C GLY A 265 -11.63 -5.39 -0.48
N GLY A 266 -12.49 -6.07 -1.21
CA GLY A 266 -13.85 -6.35 -0.77
C GLY A 266 -14.75 -6.56 -1.96
N SER A 267 -16.04 -6.32 -1.71
CA SER A 267 -17.09 -6.51 -2.69
C SER A 267 -17.72 -5.17 -3.03
N GLY A 268 -17.96 -4.89 -4.31
CA GLY A 268 -18.55 -3.63 -4.74
C GLY A 268 -17.58 -2.45 -4.74
N LEU A 269 -17.87 -1.41 -3.94
CA LEU A 269 -17.09 -0.17 -3.94
C LEU A 269 -16.01 -0.26 -2.87
N VAL A 270 -14.75 -0.19 -3.31
CA VAL A 270 -13.59 -0.12 -2.42
C VAL A 270 -12.97 1.26 -2.55
N VAL A 271 -12.80 1.94 -1.41
CA VAL A 271 -12.04 3.18 -1.26
C VAL A 271 -11.02 2.91 -0.18
N GLU A 272 -9.74 2.95 -0.54
CA GLU A 272 -8.66 2.64 0.38
C GLU A 272 -7.66 3.78 0.43
N ILE A 273 -7.30 4.21 1.65
CA ILE A 273 -6.31 5.25 1.89
C ILE A 273 -4.92 4.62 1.87
N VAL A 274 -4.01 5.22 1.13
CA VAL A 274 -2.60 4.87 1.14
C VAL A 274 -1.96 5.59 2.34
N GLU A 275 -1.60 4.83 3.38
CA GLU A 275 -0.95 5.31 4.61
C GLU A 275 0.58 5.39 4.51
#